data_AF-A0A3A0CFG2-F1
#
_entry.id   AF-A0A3A0CFG2-F1
#
_cell.length_a   1.000
_cell.length_b   1.000
_cell.length_c   1.000
_cell.angle_alpha   90.00
_cell.angle_beta   90.00
_cell.angle_gamma   90.00
#
_symmetry.space_group_name_H-M   'P 1'
#
loop_
_entity.id
_entity.type
_entity.pdbx_description
1 polymer ?
#
loop_
_entity_poly.entity_id
_entity_poly.type
_entity_poly.pdbx_seq_one_letter_code
_entity_poly.pdbx_strand_id
1 'polypeptide(L)'
;MIQCSECEYFSRGPGGQISFRCDPFGTIKEPECLVKWQLLRTAELTQKVDRMVAAYEATLAMYKRIQPLQERMFRQMEQEIEEVDEADAWKYGDLDEDEDEGDDADAGRNDPR
;
A
#
# COMPACT_ATOMS: atom_id res chain seq x y z
N MET A 1 8.43 38.82 -31.01
CA MET A 1 8.26 38.12 -29.72
C MET A 1 7.02 38.63 -29.04
N ILE A 2 5.93 37.86 -29.14
CA ILE A 2 4.68 38.16 -28.44
C ILE A 2 4.85 37.84 -26.95
N GLN A 3 4.36 38.71 -26.07
CA GLN A 3 4.31 38.37 -24.66
C GLN A 3 3.21 37.33 -24.43
N CYS A 4 3.44 36.35 -23.54
CA CYS A 4 2.44 35.33 -23.28
C CYS A 4 1.13 35.92 -22.71
N SER A 5 1.20 37.05 -22.00
CA SER A 5 0.04 37.83 -21.55
C SER A 5 -0.85 38.35 -22.67
N GLU A 6 -0.31 38.49 -23.88
CA GLU A 6 -1.00 38.99 -25.07
C GLU A 6 -1.43 37.85 -26.02
N CYS A 7 -1.17 36.59 -25.64
CA CYS A 7 -1.50 35.42 -26.44
C CYS A 7 -2.90 34.90 -26.12
N GLU A 8 -3.71 34.64 -27.16
CA GLU A 8 -5.07 34.08 -27.05
C GLU A 8 -5.13 32.71 -26.36
N TYR A 9 -4.02 31.94 -26.40
CA TYR A 9 -3.92 30.61 -25.80
C TYR A 9 -3.42 30.64 -24.35
N PHE A 10 -3.15 31.81 -23.78
CA PHE A 10 -2.66 31.93 -22.40
C PHE A 10 -3.79 32.30 -21.45
N SER A 11 -3.88 31.59 -20.33
CA SER A 11 -4.74 31.99 -19.22
C SER A 11 -4.03 31.84 -17.88
N ARG A 12 -4.31 32.77 -16.97
CA ARG A 12 -3.91 32.70 -15.56
C ARG A 12 -5.14 32.42 -14.70
N GLY A 13 -5.07 31.36 -13.91
CA GLY A 13 -6.11 31.01 -12.94
C GLY A 13 -6.06 31.90 -11.68
N PRO A 14 -7.12 31.88 -10.86
CA PRO A 14 -7.26 32.71 -9.67
C PRO A 14 -6.19 32.45 -8.58
N GLY A 15 -5.52 31.29 -8.63
CA GLY A 15 -4.40 30.93 -7.74
C GLY A 15 -3.01 31.13 -8.32
N GLY A 16 -2.86 31.93 -9.38
CA GLY A 16 -1.57 32.12 -10.06
C GLY A 16 -1.13 30.92 -10.93
N GLN A 17 -2.00 29.93 -11.11
CA GLN A 17 -1.77 28.81 -12.01
C GLN A 17 -1.71 29.31 -13.45
N ILE A 18 -0.63 28.97 -14.14
CA ILE A 18 -0.42 29.33 -15.54
C ILE A 18 -0.85 28.13 -16.39
N SER A 19 -1.74 28.35 -17.34
CA SER A 19 -2.15 27.32 -18.30
C SER A 19 -2.02 27.83 -19.72
N PHE A 20 -1.35 27.05 -20.57
CA PHE A 20 -1.35 27.25 -22.01
C PHE A 20 -2.30 26.26 -22.67
N ARG A 21 -3.18 26.76 -23.53
CA ARG A 21 -4.10 25.97 -24.36
C ARG A 21 -3.59 25.75 -25.78
N CYS A 22 -2.35 26.16 -26.07
CA CYS A 22 -1.75 25.95 -27.38
C CYS A 22 -1.39 24.47 -27.56
N ASP A 23 -1.78 23.94 -28.72
CA ASP A 23 -1.29 22.69 -29.28
C ASP A 23 0.11 22.90 -29.91
N PRO A 24 1.14 22.16 -29.45
CA PRO A 24 2.48 22.20 -30.00
C PRO A 24 2.60 21.97 -31.51
N PHE A 25 1.64 21.26 -32.11
CA PHE A 25 1.71 20.88 -33.52
C PHE A 25 0.80 21.72 -34.45
N GLY A 26 -0.10 22.53 -33.89
CA GLY A 26 -1.11 23.24 -34.69
C GLY A 26 -1.18 24.75 -34.45
N THR A 27 -1.02 25.20 -33.20
CA THR A 27 -1.38 26.59 -32.80
C THR A 27 -0.20 27.41 -32.28
N ILE A 28 1.02 26.90 -32.45
CA ILE A 28 2.23 27.61 -32.07
C ILE A 28 2.47 28.82 -32.98
N LYS A 29 2.63 29.99 -32.36
CA LYS A 29 2.87 31.27 -33.05
C LYS A 29 4.35 31.55 -33.29
N GLU A 30 5.20 31.20 -32.32
CA GLU A 30 6.64 31.45 -32.35
C GLU A 30 7.40 30.22 -31.80
N PRO A 31 8.61 29.89 -32.30
CA PRO A 31 9.35 28.70 -31.88
C PRO A 31 9.67 28.70 -30.37
N GLU A 32 9.79 29.85 -29.73
CA GLU A 32 10.03 29.98 -28.29
C GLU A 32 8.83 29.54 -27.44
N CYS A 33 7.63 29.47 -28.04
CA CYS A 33 6.46 28.90 -27.37
C CYS A 33 6.66 27.42 -27.04
N LEU A 34 7.40 26.65 -27.86
CA LEU A 34 7.70 25.24 -27.57
C LEU A 34 8.50 25.11 -26.28
N VAL A 35 9.52 25.94 -26.09
CA VAL A 35 10.37 25.92 -24.90
C VAL A 35 9.56 26.31 -23.66
N LYS A 36 8.77 27.39 -23.74
CA LYS A 36 7.89 27.82 -22.64
C LYS A 36 6.85 26.75 -22.27
N TRP A 37 6.29 26.09 -23.28
CA TRP A 37 5.35 24.99 -23.10
C TRP A 37 6.01 23.80 -22.40
N GLN A 38 7.22 23.41 -22.84
CA GLN A 38 7.97 22.33 -22.22
C GLN A 38 8.26 22.63 -20.75
N LEU A 39 8.72 23.84 -20.42
CA LEU A 39 9.01 24.26 -19.05
C LEU A 39 7.78 24.21 -18.13
N LEU A 40 6.62 24.67 -18.62
CA LEU A 40 5.40 24.61 -17.82
C LEU A 40 4.89 23.20 -17.65
N ARG A 41 4.96 22.38 -18.71
CA ARG A 41 4.54 20.98 -18.62
C ARG A 41 5.42 20.20 -17.65
N THR A 42 6.73 20.42 -17.66
CA THR A 42 7.63 19.81 -16.67
C THR A 42 7.33 20.33 -15.27
N ALA A 43 7.11 21.63 -15.10
CA ALA A 43 6.73 22.19 -13.79
C ALA A 43 5.42 21.60 -13.25
N GLU A 44 4.40 21.44 -14.09
CA GLU A 44 3.13 20.81 -13.72
C GLU A 44 3.31 19.34 -13.32
N LEU A 45 4.11 18.59 -14.09
CA LEU A 45 4.44 17.19 -13.78
C LEU A 45 5.18 17.06 -12.45
N THR A 46 6.19 17.91 -12.20
CA THR A 46 6.92 17.92 -10.92
C THR A 46 5.98 18.20 -9.75
N GLN A 47 5.11 19.20 -9.86
CA GLN A 47 4.13 19.50 -8.80
C GLN A 47 3.16 18.35 -8.51
N LYS A 48 2.78 17.57 -9.53
CA LYS A 48 1.96 16.37 -9.33
C LYS A 48 2.72 15.29 -8.57
N VAL A 49 3.98 15.06 -8.95
CA VAL A 49 4.87 14.09 -8.28
C VAL A 49 5.10 14.50 -6.82
N ASP A 50 5.39 15.77 -6.54
CA ASP A 50 5.59 16.27 -5.18
C ASP A 50 4.36 16.03 -4.30
N ARG A 51 3.16 16.26 -4.82
CA ARG A 51 1.91 15.94 -4.10
C ARG A 51 1.75 14.45 -3.84
N MET A 52 2.08 13.60 -4.80
CA MET A 52 2.00 12.15 -4.65
C MET A 52 3.00 11.65 -3.59
N VAL A 53 4.24 12.14 -3.63
CA VAL A 53 5.28 11.80 -2.64
C VAL A 53 4.85 12.25 -1.26
N ALA A 54 4.37 13.50 -1.09
CA ALA A 54 3.90 14.00 0.18
C ALA A 54 2.74 13.17 0.75
N ALA A 55 1.80 12.74 -0.09
CA ALA A 55 0.70 11.87 0.33
C ALA A 55 1.22 10.50 0.80
N TYR A 56 2.21 9.93 0.11
CA TYR A 56 2.82 8.65 0.48
C TYR A 56 3.64 8.76 1.78
N GLU A 57 4.36 9.85 1.98
CA GLU A 57 5.07 10.10 3.24
C GLU A 57 4.11 10.20 4.44
N ALA A 58 2.94 10.81 4.23
CA ALA A 58 1.89 10.88 5.25
C ALA A 58 1.33 9.50 5.63
N THR A 59 1.14 8.60 4.66
CA THR A 59 0.67 7.23 4.95
C THR A 59 1.74 6.43 5.70
N LEU A 60 3.00 6.54 5.29
CA LEU A 60 4.12 5.91 6.00
C LEU A 60 4.24 6.42 7.45
N ALA A 61 4.05 7.72 7.67
CA ALA A 61 4.04 8.29 9.01
C ALA A 61 2.90 7.71 9.87
N MET A 62 1.73 7.47 9.28
CA MET A 62 0.63 6.81 9.97
C MET A 62 0.95 5.35 10.31
N TYR A 63 1.52 4.58 9.38
CA TYR A 63 1.92 3.20 9.65
C TYR A 63 2.94 3.11 10.78
N LYS A 64 3.95 4.00 10.81
CA LYS A 64 4.92 4.08 11.90
C LYS A 64 4.26 4.35 13.27
N ARG A 65 3.18 5.12 13.32
CA ARG A 65 2.44 5.39 14.57
C ARG A 65 1.60 4.21 15.04
N ILE A 66 1.09 3.41 14.11
CA ILE A 66 0.22 2.24 14.42
C ILE A 66 1.07 1.00 14.75
N GLN A 67 2.30 0.91 14.27
CA GLN A 67 3.22 -0.21 14.55
C GLN A 67 3.27 -0.64 16.03
N PRO A 68 3.49 0.23 17.03
CA PRO A 68 3.54 -0.19 18.44
C PRO A 68 2.19 -0.65 19.00
N LEU A 69 1.08 -0.33 18.34
CA LEU A 69 -0.24 -0.86 18.70
C LEU A 69 -0.42 -2.26 18.11
N GLN A 70 0.03 -2.48 16.87
CA GLN A 70 0.04 -3.81 16.25
C GLN A 70 0.87 -4.80 17.09
N GLU A 71 2.07 -4.41 17.50
CA GLU A 71 2.93 -5.25 18.35
C GLU A 71 2.26 -5.61 19.69
N ARG A 72 1.49 -4.69 20.30
CA ARG A 72 0.74 -4.96 21.53
C ARG A 72 -0.44 -5.90 21.33
N MET A 73 -1.18 -5.72 20.24
CA MET A 73 -2.30 -6.59 19.87
C MET A 73 -1.83 -8.02 19.57
N PHE A 74 -0.70 -8.18 18.87
CA PHE A 74 -0.12 -9.51 18.62
C PHE A 74 0.26 -10.22 19.92
N ARG A 75 0.95 -9.52 20.84
CA ARG A 75 1.31 -10.12 22.15
C ARG A 75 0.10 -10.51 23.00
N GLN A 76 -0.94 -9.69 22.98
CA GLN A 76 -2.15 -9.98 23.75
C GLN A 76 -2.93 -11.15 23.14
N MET A 77 -2.98 -11.22 21.80
CA MET A 77 -3.58 -12.35 21.10
C MET A 77 -2.82 -13.66 21.35
N GLU A 78 -1.49 -13.63 21.40
CA GLU A 78 -0.67 -14.79 21.80
C GLU A 78 -1.05 -15.27 23.20
N GLN A 79 -1.21 -14.36 24.16
CA GLN A 79 -1.62 -14.70 25.53
C GLN A 79 -3.04 -15.29 25.58
N GLU A 80 -4.01 -14.73 24.85
CA GLU A 80 -5.36 -15.28 24.82
C GLU A 80 -5.42 -16.69 24.21
N ILE A 81 -4.56 -16.99 23.22
CA ILE A 81 -4.44 -18.33 22.65
C ILE A 81 -3.84 -19.30 23.67
N GLU A 82 -2.77 -18.90 24.36
CA GLU A 82 -2.15 -19.70 25.41
C GLU A 82 -3.12 -20.00 26.56
N GLU A 83 -3.91 -19.01 26.98
CA GLU A 83 -4.94 -19.17 28.01
C GLU A 83 -6.06 -20.14 27.58
N VAL A 84 -6.46 -20.11 26.30
CA VAL A 84 -7.46 -21.03 25.75
C VAL A 84 -6.92 -22.45 25.66
N ASP A 85 -5.67 -22.62 25.23
CA ASP A 85 -5.00 -23.92 25.15
C ASP A 85 -4.82 -24.53 26.56
N GLU A 86 -4.42 -23.73 27.56
CA GLU A 86 -4.32 -24.17 28.96
C GLU A 86 -5.71 -24.50 29.55
N ALA A 87 -6.73 -23.71 29.22
CA ALA A 87 -8.11 -23.98 29.61
C ALA A 87 -8.74 -25.16 28.87
N ASP A 88 -8.17 -25.65 27.78
CA ASP A 88 -8.57 -26.89 27.12
C ASP A 88 -7.71 -28.08 27.56
N ALA A 89 -6.55 -27.84 28.18
CA ALA A 89 -5.64 -28.90 28.66
C ALA A 89 -6.29 -29.83 29.71
N TRP A 90 -7.20 -29.33 30.57
CA TRP A 90 -7.92 -30.20 31.51
C TRP A 90 -8.85 -31.21 30.81
N LYS A 91 -9.24 -30.98 29.56
CA LYS A 91 -10.10 -31.91 28.79
C LYS A 91 -9.31 -33.08 28.20
N TYR A 92 -8.00 -32.90 28.03
CA TYR A 92 -7.10 -33.89 27.44
C TYR A 92 -6.12 -34.50 28.45
N GLY A 93 -6.00 -33.94 29.66
CA GLY A 93 -5.03 -34.33 30.69
C GLY A 93 -5.29 -35.65 31.43
N ASP A 94 -6.24 -36.48 30.99
CA ASP A 94 -6.51 -37.83 31.53
C ASP A 94 -6.42 -38.92 30.43
N LEU A 95 -5.96 -38.57 29.22
CA LEU A 95 -5.93 -39.47 28.06
C LEU A 95 -4.52 -39.90 27.65
N ASP A 96 -3.49 -39.66 28.48
CA ASP A 96 -2.08 -39.93 28.12
C ASP A 96 -1.30 -40.76 29.18
N GLU A 97 -1.97 -41.34 30.20
CA GLU A 97 -1.30 -42.22 31.18
C GLU A 97 -1.66 -43.72 31.10
N ASP A 98 -2.60 -44.18 30.26
CA ASP A 98 -3.01 -45.60 30.23
C ASP A 98 -3.17 -46.18 28.80
N GLU A 99 -2.10 -46.28 28.00
CA GLU A 99 -2.06 -47.25 26.89
C GLU A 99 -0.64 -47.85 26.71
N ASP A 100 -0.13 -48.50 27.76
CA ASP A 100 0.89 -49.55 27.65
C ASP A 100 0.37 -50.80 28.37
N GLU A 101 -0.35 -51.67 27.63
CA GLU A 101 -0.33 -53.14 27.80
C GLU A 101 -1.41 -53.83 26.93
N GLY A 102 -0.94 -54.54 25.90
CA GLY A 102 -1.46 -55.85 25.45
C GLY A 102 -2.87 -55.94 24.85
N ASP A 103 -2.97 -56.36 23.59
CA ASP A 103 -3.18 -57.80 23.29
C ASP A 103 -3.13 -58.06 21.77
N ASP A 104 -2.42 -59.12 21.42
CA ASP A 104 -2.43 -59.77 20.11
C ASP A 104 -3.85 -60.31 19.81
N ALA A 105 -4.42 -60.00 18.63
CA ALA A 105 -5.20 -60.99 17.84
C ALA A 105 -5.76 -60.43 16.53
N ASP A 106 -5.16 -60.93 15.45
CA ASP A 106 -5.84 -61.67 14.38
C ASP A 106 -6.53 -60.94 13.20
N ALA A 107 -6.00 -61.31 12.04
CA ALA A 107 -6.67 -61.52 10.75
C ALA A 107 -7.30 -60.33 9.99
N GLY A 108 -6.51 -59.85 9.04
CA GLY A 108 -6.89 -60.10 7.65
C GLY A 108 -7.09 -58.87 6.77
N ARG A 109 -6.05 -58.47 6.02
CA ARG A 109 -6.25 -57.82 4.73
C ARG A 109 -5.07 -58.00 3.77
N ASN A 110 -5.26 -58.97 2.87
CA ASN A 110 -4.77 -59.13 1.49
C ASN A 110 -3.54 -58.35 1.01
N ASP A 111 -2.48 -59.14 0.74
CA ASP A 111 -1.66 -59.26 -0.48
C ASP A 111 -1.63 -58.09 -1.50
N PRO A 112 -0.43 -57.56 -1.84
CA PRO A 112 -0.25 -56.57 -2.89
C PRO A 112 0.05 -57.21 -4.26
N ARG A 113 -0.71 -56.82 -5.30
CA ARG A 113 -0.23 -56.83 -6.68
C ARG A 113 -0.88 -55.76 -7.54
#